data_AF-A0A2L1U085-F1
#
_entry.id   AF-A0A2L1U085-F1
#
_cell.length_a   1.000
_cell.length_b   1.000
_cell.length_c   1.000
_cell.angle_alpha   90.00
_cell.angle_beta   90.00
_cell.angle_gamma   90.00
#
_symmetry.space_group_name_H-M   'P 1'
#
loop_
_entity.id
_entity.type
_entity.pdbx_description
1 polymer ?
#
loop_
_entity_poly.entity_id
_entity_poly.type
_entity_poly.pdbx_seq_one_letter_code
_entity_poly.pdbx_strand_id
1 'polypeptide(L)'
;MSNVVFSTSSQAISNLAQRLVDGYDDSVLVLAPFAGKASTYAPPKKGKYKGYYRLELNVLIPEGAIKGEDCINDFAAFAVVRLPKERVQEHLWKEAEE
;
A
#
# COMPACT_ATOMS: atom_id res chain seq x y z
N MET A 1 14.55 -9.85 -3.91
CA MET A 1 14.40 -8.72 -2.97
C MET A 1 12.92 -8.54 -2.68
N SER A 2 12.53 -8.49 -1.41
CA SER A 2 11.14 -8.20 -1.03
C SER A 2 10.94 -6.70 -1.09
N ASN A 3 10.01 -6.21 -1.93
CA ASN A 3 9.71 -4.77 -2.07
C ASN A 3 8.82 -4.25 -0.92
N VAL A 4 8.77 -4.94 0.22
CA VAL A 4 7.91 -4.62 1.36
C VAL A 4 8.78 -4.09 2.50
N VAL A 5 8.48 -2.88 2.96
CA VAL A 5 9.14 -2.25 4.10
C VAL A 5 8.34 -2.58 5.37
N PHE A 6 9.02 -3.12 6.38
CA PHE A 6 8.44 -3.40 7.70
C PHE A 6 8.84 -2.30 8.69
N SER A 7 8.06 -2.16 9.78
CA SER A 7 8.29 -1.18 10.85
C SER A 7 8.47 0.27 10.36
N THR A 8 7.73 0.65 9.33
CA THR A 8 7.78 2.02 8.78
C THR A 8 7.27 3.05 9.80
N SER A 9 8.06 4.09 10.05
CA SER A 9 7.68 5.20 10.93
C SER A 9 6.63 6.11 10.27
N SER A 10 5.89 6.87 11.09
CA SER A 10 4.95 7.88 10.59
C SER A 10 5.62 8.90 9.69
N GLN A 11 6.84 9.35 10.03
CA GLN A 11 7.60 10.28 9.21
C GLN A 11 7.96 9.69 7.84
N ALA A 12 8.35 8.41 7.79
CA ALA A 12 8.65 7.74 6.53
C ALA A 12 7.39 7.59 5.66
N ILE A 13 6.23 7.30 6.26
CA ILE A 13 4.94 7.28 5.56
C ILE A 13 4.62 8.65 4.98
N SER A 14 4.76 9.72 5.78
CA SER A 14 4.54 11.10 5.31
C SER A 14 5.47 11.48 4.18
N ASN A 15 6.76 11.13 4.27
CA ASN A 15 7.73 11.39 3.22
C ASN A 15 7.40 10.62 1.93
N LEU A 16 6.95 9.37 2.03
CA LEU A 16 6.53 8.58 0.86
C LEU A 16 5.26 9.15 0.23
N ALA A 17 4.29 9.57 1.03
CA ALA A 17 3.09 10.23 0.55
C ALA A 17 3.43 11.54 -0.17
N GLN A 18 4.33 12.35 0.41
CA GLN A 18 4.78 13.59 -0.21
C GLN A 18 5.48 13.35 -1.56
N ARG A 19 6.34 12.33 -1.64
CA ARG A 19 7.01 11.94 -2.90
C ARG A 19 6.06 11.51 -4.01
N LEU A 20 4.86 11.01 -3.69
CA LEU A 20 3.85 10.71 -4.72
C LEU A 20 3.39 12.00 -5.42
N VAL A 21 3.31 13.10 -4.68
CA VAL A 21 2.87 14.40 -5.18
C VAL A 21 4.02 15.17 -5.82
N ASP A 22 5.21 15.12 -5.22
CA ASP A 22 6.37 15.89 -5.70
C ASP A 22 6.82 15.53 -7.13
N GLY A 23 6.37 14.38 -7.66
CA GLY A 23 6.60 14.00 -9.06
C GLY A 23 5.71 14.72 -10.07
N TYR A 24 4.64 15.38 -9.61
CA TYR A 24 3.58 15.98 -10.43
C TYR A 24 3.03 17.25 -9.75
N ASP A 25 3.45 18.42 -10.22
CA ASP A 25 3.14 19.74 -9.64
C ASP A 25 1.63 20.04 -9.51
N ASP A 26 0.78 19.32 -10.24
CA ASP A 26 -0.67 19.47 -10.30
C ASP A 26 -1.46 18.33 -9.63
N SER A 27 -0.77 17.46 -8.86
CA SER A 27 -1.40 16.33 -8.19
C SER A 27 -1.85 16.64 -6.75
N VAL A 28 -2.84 15.89 -6.27
CA VAL A 28 -3.33 15.94 -4.88
C VAL A 28 -3.44 14.53 -4.30
N LEU A 29 -3.18 14.38 -3.00
CA LEU A 29 -3.40 13.11 -2.32
C LEU A 29 -4.87 12.91 -1.99
N VAL A 30 -5.42 11.77 -2.41
CA VAL A 30 -6.78 11.35 -2.08
C VAL A 30 -6.73 10.17 -1.11
N LEU A 31 -7.34 10.32 0.07
CA LEU A 31 -7.54 9.23 1.01
C LEU A 31 -8.94 8.64 0.83
N ALA A 32 -9.04 7.50 0.15
CA ALA A 32 -10.29 6.80 -0.08
C ALA A 32 -10.37 5.52 0.78
N PRO A 33 -11.50 5.25 1.45
CA PRO A 33 -11.66 4.03 2.23
C PRO A 33 -11.83 2.81 1.33
N PHE A 34 -11.57 1.62 1.90
CA PHE A 34 -11.92 0.38 1.23
C PHE A 34 -13.43 0.21 1.18
N ALA A 35 -13.94 -0.16 0.01
CA ALA A 35 -15.32 -0.55 -0.16
C ALA A 35 -15.49 -2.02 0.27
N GLY A 36 -16.23 -2.22 1.35
CA GLY A 36 -16.53 -3.55 1.87
C GLY A 36 -15.33 -4.23 2.54
N LYS A 37 -15.23 -5.56 2.40
CA LYS A 37 -14.15 -6.37 3.00
C LYS A 37 -13.03 -6.61 2.00
N ALA A 38 -11.79 -6.52 2.46
CA ALA A 38 -10.63 -6.97 1.71
C ALA A 38 -10.63 -8.50 1.56
N SER A 39 -10.26 -9.01 0.38
CA SER A 39 -10.03 -10.44 0.16
C SER A 39 -8.55 -10.74 0.38
N THR A 40 -8.25 -11.70 1.26
CA THR A 40 -6.87 -12.09 1.60
C THR A 40 -6.60 -13.53 1.21
N TYR A 41 -5.46 -13.78 0.56
CA TYR A 41 -5.08 -15.10 0.08
C TYR A 41 -3.74 -15.53 0.67
N ALA A 42 -3.67 -16.80 1.09
CA ALA A 42 -2.42 -17.40 1.54
C ALA A 42 -1.42 -17.58 0.38
N PRO A 43 -0.11 -17.61 0.67
CA PRO A 43 0.91 -17.76 -0.36
C PRO A 43 0.78 -19.08 -1.13
N PRO A 44 0.63 -19.06 -2.47
CA PRO A 44 0.62 -20.28 -3.25
C PRO A 44 2.04 -20.87 -3.37
N LYS A 45 2.13 -22.19 -3.58
CA LYS A 45 3.42 -22.91 -3.73
C LYS A 45 4.01 -22.84 -5.15
N LYS A 46 3.22 -22.44 -6.15
CA LYS A 46 3.60 -22.36 -7.58
C LYS A 46 2.88 -21.17 -8.25
N GLY A 47 3.37 -20.74 -9.42
CA GLY A 47 2.76 -19.69 -10.24
C GLY A 47 3.31 -18.27 -9.99
N LYS A 48 2.71 -17.28 -10.67
CA LYS A 48 3.15 -15.87 -10.71
C LYS A 48 3.28 -15.22 -9.32
N TYR A 49 2.42 -15.60 -8.38
CA TYR A 49 2.37 -15.01 -7.03
C TYR A 49 2.91 -15.95 -5.94
N LYS A 50 3.75 -16.93 -6.32
CA LYS A 50 4.34 -17.89 -5.38
C LYS A 50 5.03 -17.18 -4.22
N GLY A 51 4.71 -17.59 -2.99
CA GLY A 51 5.36 -17.09 -1.78
C GLY A 51 4.85 -15.74 -1.26
N TYR A 52 3.86 -15.12 -1.90
CA TYR A 52 3.28 -13.84 -1.46
C TYR A 52 1.88 -14.00 -0.90
N TYR A 53 1.63 -13.37 0.26
CA TYR A 53 0.27 -13.07 0.68
C TYR A 53 -0.31 -12.04 -0.29
N ARG A 54 -1.53 -12.26 -0.76
CA ARG A 54 -2.21 -11.33 -1.67
C ARG A 54 -3.37 -10.68 -0.96
N LEU A 55 -3.46 -9.37 -1.08
CA LEU A 55 -4.62 -8.59 -0.69
C LEU A 55 -5.27 -8.07 -1.97
N GLU A 56 -6.56 -8.32 -2.13
CA GLU A 56 -7.39 -7.66 -3.14
C GLU A 56 -8.30 -6.66 -2.42
N LEU A 57 -8.22 -5.40 -2.84
CA LEU A 57 -8.87 -4.27 -2.22
C LEU A 57 -9.74 -3.59 -3.28
N ASN A 58 -10.96 -3.22 -2.91
CA ASN A 58 -11.78 -2.33 -3.71
C ASN A 58 -11.68 -0.94 -3.11
N VAL A 59 -11.18 0.02 -3.88
CA VAL A 59 -11.17 1.44 -3.53
C VAL A 59 -12.12 2.12 -4.48
N LEU A 60 -13.12 2.83 -3.96
CA LEU A 60 -14.12 3.51 -4.77
C LEU A 60 -13.98 5.01 -4.59
N ILE A 61 -13.79 5.71 -5.71
CA ILE A 61 -13.84 7.17 -5.78
C ILE A 61 -15.10 7.51 -6.59
N PRO A 62 -15.99 8.38 -6.10
CA PRO A 62 -17.21 8.74 -6.82
C PRO A 62 -16.90 9.34 -8.19
N GLU A 63 -17.70 9.01 -9.20
CA GLU A 63 -17.54 9.52 -10.57
C GLU A 63 -17.45 11.04 -10.62
N GLY A 64 -18.33 11.75 -9.89
CA GLY A 64 -18.32 13.22 -9.84
C GLY A 64 -17.16 13.85 -9.06
N ALA A 65 -16.31 13.05 -8.40
CA ALA A 65 -15.13 13.55 -7.70
C ALA A 65 -13.91 13.72 -8.64
N ILE A 66 -13.95 13.13 -9.83
CA ILE A 66 -12.86 13.17 -10.81
C ILE A 66 -13.40 13.78 -12.11
N LYS A 67 -12.57 14.61 -12.76
CA LYS A 67 -12.87 15.18 -14.08
C LYS A 67 -12.01 14.48 -15.13
N GLY A 68 -12.54 14.32 -16.34
CA GLY A 68 -11.83 13.71 -17.46
C GLY A 68 -12.16 12.23 -17.68
N GLU A 69 -11.65 11.67 -18.76
CA GLU A 69 -11.82 10.26 -19.15
C GLU A 69 -10.54 9.47 -18.80
N ASP A 70 -10.67 8.19 -18.44
CA ASP A 70 -9.55 7.25 -18.19
C ASP A 70 -8.50 7.67 -17.13
N CYS A 71 -8.96 8.27 -16.02
CA CYS A 71 -8.12 8.67 -14.88
C CYS A 71 -7.38 7.54 -14.14
N ILE A 72 -7.55 6.28 -14.57
CA ILE A 72 -6.94 5.13 -13.88
C ILE A 72 -5.41 5.15 -13.95
N ASN A 73 -4.86 5.69 -15.05
CA ASN A 73 -3.42 5.80 -15.26
C ASN A 73 -2.78 6.90 -14.41
N ASP A 74 -3.58 7.82 -13.87
CA ASP A 74 -3.11 8.93 -13.03
C ASP A 74 -3.04 8.54 -11.54
N PHE A 75 -3.60 7.39 -11.16
CA PHE A 75 -3.53 6.93 -9.78
C PHE A 75 -2.17 6.33 -9.45
N ALA A 76 -1.47 6.95 -8.49
CA ALA A 76 -0.39 6.31 -7.74
C ALA A 76 -0.86 6.04 -6.30
N ALA A 77 -0.67 4.81 -5.81
CA ALA A 77 -1.08 4.42 -4.47
C ALA A 77 -0.14 3.39 -3.85
N PHE A 78 -0.04 3.41 -2.52
CA PHE A 78 0.55 2.35 -1.72
C PHE A 78 -0.39 1.97 -0.57
N ALA A 79 -0.32 0.72 -0.14
CA ALA A 79 -1.13 0.22 0.98
C ALA A 79 -0.29 0.19 2.26
N VAL A 80 -0.75 0.89 3.30
CA VAL A 80 -0.22 0.76 4.66
C VAL A 80 -1.09 -0.25 5.42
N VAL A 81 -0.48 -1.33 5.91
CA VAL A 81 -1.18 -2.40 6.63
C VAL A 81 -0.63 -2.58 8.03
N ARG A 82 -1.52 -2.92 8.97
CA ARG A 82 -1.15 -3.27 10.35
C ARG A 82 -1.11 -4.78 10.53
N LEU A 83 -0.06 -5.28 11.14
CA LEU A 83 0.03 -6.65 11.66
C LEU A 83 0.47 -6.63 13.14
N PRO A 84 -0.05 -7.54 13.99
CA PRO A 84 0.50 -7.74 15.33
C PRO A 84 1.96 -8.15 15.26
N LYS A 85 2.83 -7.60 16.13
CA LYS A 85 4.28 -7.88 16.14
C LYS A 85 4.60 -9.36 16.25
N GLU A 86 3.87 -10.10 17.08
CA GLU A 86 3.99 -11.56 17.25
C GLU A 86 3.74 -12.37 15.97
N ARG A 87 3.09 -11.77 14.97
CA ARG A 87 2.80 -12.38 13.65
C ARG A 87 3.85 -12.02 12.60
N VAL A 88 4.86 -11.22 12.94
CA VAL A 88 5.94 -10.78 12.06
C VAL A 88 7.26 -11.32 12.59
N GLN A 89 8.13 -11.76 11.68
CA GLN A 89 9.46 -12.25 12.05
C GLN A 89 10.24 -11.16 12.80
N GLU A 90 10.87 -11.52 13.92
CA GLU A 90 11.45 -10.58 14.88
C GLU A 90 12.43 -9.58 14.24
N HIS A 91 13.33 -10.08 13.39
CA HIS A 91 14.33 -9.26 12.67
C HIS A 91 13.74 -8.25 11.68
N LEU A 92 12.44 -8.29 11.37
CA LEU A 92 11.78 -7.34 10.48
C LEU A 92 11.19 -6.14 11.22
N TRP A 93 11.06 -6.20 12.55
CA TRP A 93 10.44 -5.13 13.33
C TRP A 93 11.19 -4.74 14.60
N LYS A 94 12.16 -5.55 15.04
CA LYS A 94 13.21 -5.08 15.93
C LYS A 94 14.32 -4.53 15.05
N GLU A 95 14.68 -3.27 15.27
CA GLU A 95 15.97 -2.76 14.80
C GLU A 95 17.05 -3.67 15.38
N ALA A 96 18.06 -4.03 14.58
CA ALA A 96 19.24 -4.67 15.14
C ALA A 96 19.82 -3.67 16.14
N GLU A 97 19.81 -4.02 17.42
CA GLU A 97 20.60 -3.30 18.42
C GLU A 97 22.07 -3.48 18.00
N GLU A 98 22.63 -2.47 17.33
CA GLU A 98 24.08 -2.27 17.20
C GLU A 98 24.59 -1.44 18.39
#